data_AF-A6EJX3-F1
#
_entry.id   AF-A6EJX3-F1
#
_cell.length_a   1.000
_cell.length_b   1.000
_cell.length_c   1.000
_cell.angle_alpha   90.00
_cell.angle_beta   90.00
_cell.angle_gamma   90.00
#
_symmetry.space_group_name_H-M   'P 1'
#
loop_
_entity.id
_entity.type
_entity.pdbx_description
1 polymer ?
#
loop_
_entity_poly.entity_id
_entity_poly.type
_entity_poly.pdbx_seq_one_letter_code
_entity_poly.pdbx_strand_id
1 'polypeptide(L)'
;MKNKRNLLLLSAILLAGCTSKKLDLSTISYNENAGSYLDGLKYYKKTDQQGHYTIKGNGEDVSLVLKDDGERLVNYVFMEGTANEVNYGGLPISEVLGAAVSVYEDKVAYFHAVVQPDHSLELFESMKKLLGQPTEIINDTVQFDKAHPTPAQSELLKKLPDLTKPVTDEELGDERLSYPQRIIWLKGEVIHMLTLEAVDAKVSNQIMAITKKAFKDRVIVGFHVPDQDPILGKYLK
;
A
#
# COMPACT_ATOMS: atom_id res chain seq x y z
N MET A 1 49.66 -11.74 38.28
CA MET A 1 48.30 -12.02 37.73
C MET A 1 47.53 -10.71 37.54
N LYS A 2 47.85 -9.95 36.50
CA LYS A 2 47.09 -8.78 36.01
C LYS A 2 47.04 -8.94 34.50
N ASN A 3 45.93 -8.59 33.85
CA ASN A 3 45.63 -8.75 32.40
C ASN A 3 44.65 -9.87 32.03
N LYS A 4 43.55 -10.03 32.77
CA LYS A 4 42.37 -10.78 32.27
C LYS A 4 41.06 -9.98 32.26
N ARG A 5 41.03 -8.76 32.78
CA ARG A 5 39.81 -7.94 32.88
C ARG A 5 39.54 -7.03 31.67
N ASN A 6 40.55 -6.72 30.84
CA ASN A 6 40.38 -5.83 29.69
C ASN A 6 39.96 -6.55 28.39
N LEU A 7 39.94 -7.90 28.37
CA LEU A 7 39.56 -8.65 27.17
C LEU A 7 38.04 -8.91 27.09
N LEU A 8 37.31 -8.76 28.20
CA LEU A 8 35.86 -8.99 28.26
C LEU A 8 35.01 -7.80 27.81
N LEU A 9 35.58 -6.59 27.77
CA LEU A 9 34.87 -5.38 27.30
C LEU A 9 34.95 -5.17 25.78
N LEU A 10 35.96 -5.74 25.09
CA LEU A 10 36.04 -5.63 23.62
C LEU A 10 35.06 -6.57 22.90
N SER A 11 34.66 -7.68 23.53
CA SER A 11 33.75 -8.66 22.92
C SER A 11 32.27 -8.26 22.97
N ALA A 12 31.90 -7.30 23.82
CA ALA A 12 30.52 -6.81 23.94
C ALA A 12 30.17 -5.71 22.92
N ILE A 13 31.17 -5.05 22.32
CA ILE A 13 30.96 -4.00 21.32
C ILE A 13 30.77 -4.60 19.91
N LEU A 14 31.19 -5.84 19.68
CA LEU A 14 31.01 -6.55 18.40
C LEU A 14 29.62 -7.19 18.22
N LEU A 15 28.74 -7.12 19.22
CA LEU A 15 27.37 -7.65 19.16
C LEU A 15 26.31 -6.58 18.91
N ALA A 16 26.70 -5.30 18.87
CA ALA A 16 25.84 -4.19 18.47
C ALA A 16 26.19 -3.74 17.06
N GLY A 17 25.34 -4.06 16.07
CA GLY A 17 25.39 -3.33 14.80
C GLY A 17 25.29 -4.16 13.52
N CYS A 18 24.39 -5.13 13.47
CA CYS A 18 23.78 -5.53 12.20
C CYS A 18 22.26 -5.68 12.41
N THR A 19 21.63 -4.71 13.09
CA THR A 19 20.19 -4.52 12.90
C THR A 19 20.03 -3.96 11.49
N SER A 20 19.53 -4.78 10.56
CA SER A 20 19.12 -4.26 9.26
C SER A 20 18.10 -3.15 9.52
N LYS A 21 18.36 -1.97 8.93
CA LYS A 21 17.41 -0.86 8.97
C LYS A 21 16.09 -1.40 8.40
N LYS A 22 14.98 -1.11 9.07
CA LYS A 22 13.65 -1.43 8.57
C LYS A 22 12.86 -0.16 8.38
N LEU A 23 12.03 -0.13 7.34
CA LEU A 23 11.11 0.96 7.07
C LEU A 23 9.70 0.56 7.47
N ASP A 24 9.10 1.33 8.37
CA ASP A 24 7.67 1.31 8.60
C ASP A 24 6.99 2.35 7.69
N LEU A 25 6.27 1.87 6.68
CA LEU A 25 5.58 2.71 5.68
C LEU A 25 4.55 3.65 6.32
N SER A 26 4.03 3.32 7.50
CA SER A 26 3.08 4.18 8.23
C SER A 26 3.72 5.43 8.84
N THR A 27 5.06 5.50 8.90
CA THR A 27 5.81 6.60 9.51
C THR A 27 6.39 7.59 8.49
N ILE A 28 6.14 7.38 7.20
CA ILE A 28 6.65 8.23 6.12
C ILE A 28 6.10 9.66 6.25
N SER A 29 7.00 10.62 6.39
CA SER A 29 6.72 12.04 6.18
C SER A 29 7.00 12.41 4.73
N TYR A 30 5.94 12.76 3.99
CA TYR A 30 6.01 13.09 2.56
C TYR A 30 6.73 14.42 2.25
N ASN A 31 7.15 15.15 3.29
CA ASN A 31 7.91 16.39 3.14
C ASN A 31 9.42 16.19 3.36
N GLU A 32 9.83 15.01 3.83
CA GLU A 32 11.23 14.69 4.11
C GLU A 32 11.92 14.04 2.91
N ASN A 33 13.25 14.15 2.89
CA ASN A 33 14.08 13.51 1.88
C ASN A 33 13.93 11.98 1.96
N ALA A 34 13.71 11.33 0.82
CA ALA A 34 13.47 9.89 0.73
C ALA A 34 14.66 9.05 1.24
N GLY A 35 15.89 9.58 1.19
CA GLY A 35 17.08 8.92 1.72
C GLY A 35 17.01 8.64 3.21
N SER A 36 16.32 9.48 4.00
CA SER A 36 16.13 9.23 5.44
C SER A 36 15.43 7.89 5.69
N TYR A 37 14.53 7.50 4.79
CA TYR A 37 13.80 6.23 4.83
C TYR A 37 14.56 5.10 4.13
N LEU A 38 15.01 5.34 2.89
CA LEU A 38 15.42 4.28 1.97
C LEU A 38 16.91 3.94 2.02
N ASP A 39 17.76 4.84 2.50
CA ASP A 39 19.21 4.60 2.49
C ASP A 39 19.58 3.44 3.42
N GLY A 40 20.33 2.48 2.88
CA GLY A 40 20.78 1.29 3.60
C GLY A 40 19.78 0.12 3.63
N LEU A 41 18.58 0.27 3.05
CA LEU A 41 17.64 -0.84 2.89
C LEU A 41 18.06 -1.74 1.73
N LYS A 42 17.81 -3.05 1.87
CA LYS A 42 17.88 -3.97 0.74
C LYS A 42 16.56 -3.92 -0.03
N TYR A 43 16.65 -3.93 -1.35
CA TYR A 43 15.50 -3.94 -2.24
C TYR A 43 15.69 -5.01 -3.31
N TYR A 44 14.58 -5.59 -3.75
CA TYR A 44 14.54 -6.58 -4.83
C TYR A 44 14.91 -5.93 -6.17
N LYS A 45 14.32 -4.76 -6.44
CA LYS A 45 14.51 -4.05 -7.70
C LYS A 45 14.48 -2.54 -7.48
N LYS A 46 15.34 -1.83 -8.19
CA LYS A 46 15.31 -0.37 -8.33
C LYS A 46 15.11 -0.02 -9.80
N THR A 47 14.21 0.90 -10.10
CA THR A 47 13.93 1.35 -11.46
C THR A 47 13.93 2.87 -11.51
N ASP A 48 14.71 3.44 -12.42
CA ASP A 48 14.74 4.87 -12.72
C ASP A 48 13.92 5.08 -14.00
N GLN A 49 12.90 5.92 -13.91
CA GLN A 49 12.00 6.26 -15.02
C GLN A 49 12.07 7.77 -15.25
N GLN A 50 12.34 8.15 -16.50
CA GLN A 50 12.21 9.54 -16.96
C GLN A 50 10.88 9.69 -17.67
N GLY A 51 10.10 10.69 -17.26
CA GLY A 51 8.76 10.95 -17.79
C GLY A 51 7.67 10.03 -17.25
N HIS A 52 6.50 10.14 -17.88
CA HIS A 52 5.28 9.41 -17.53
C HIS A 52 4.62 8.80 -18.79
N TYR A 53 3.81 7.75 -18.62
CA TYR A 53 3.11 7.13 -19.75
C TYR A 53 1.88 7.95 -20.17
N THR A 54 1.72 8.13 -21.47
CA THR A 54 0.56 8.78 -22.09
C THR A 54 -0.02 7.89 -23.20
N ILE A 55 -1.31 8.06 -23.51
CA ILE A 55 -1.93 7.41 -24.66
C ILE A 55 -1.56 8.18 -25.93
N LYS A 56 -1.13 7.44 -26.96
CA LYS A 56 -0.99 7.94 -28.32
C LYS A 56 -1.90 7.13 -29.26
N GLY A 57 -2.69 7.84 -30.05
CA GLY A 57 -3.59 7.27 -31.06
C GLY A 57 -5.07 7.29 -30.67
N ASN A 58 -5.94 6.98 -31.63
CA ASN A 58 -7.40 6.94 -31.49
C ASN A 58 -7.93 5.63 -32.12
N GLY A 59 -8.95 5.01 -31.52
CA GLY A 59 -9.59 3.81 -32.07
C GLY A 59 -8.84 2.52 -31.78
N GLU A 60 -8.59 1.69 -32.79
CA GLU A 60 -7.93 0.38 -32.64
C GLU A 60 -6.40 0.48 -32.47
N ASP A 61 -5.79 1.63 -32.86
CA ASP A 61 -4.35 1.88 -32.76
C ASP A 61 -3.99 2.73 -31.53
N VAL A 62 -4.33 2.22 -30.33
CA VAL A 62 -3.97 2.86 -29.06
C VAL A 62 -2.67 2.25 -28.53
N SER A 63 -1.68 3.11 -28.27
CA SER A 63 -0.40 2.69 -27.67
C SER A 63 -0.04 3.56 -26.47
N LEU A 64 0.71 2.98 -25.53
CA LEU A 64 1.33 3.73 -24.43
C LEU A 64 2.69 4.25 -24.89
N VAL A 65 2.90 5.55 -24.78
CA VAL A 65 4.19 6.20 -25.05
C VAL A 65 4.70 6.89 -23.80
N LEU A 66 5.98 6.72 -23.53
CA LEU A 66 6.66 7.44 -22.46
C LEU A 66 6.92 8.87 -22.95
N LYS A 67 6.36 9.86 -22.25
CA LYS A 67 6.57 11.28 -22.50
C LYS A 67 7.42 11.84 -21.37
N ASP A 68 8.56 12.43 -21.72
CA ASP A 68 9.47 13.07 -20.79
C ASP A 68 9.27 14.59 -20.82
N ASP A 69 8.64 15.13 -19.77
CA ASP A 69 8.50 16.57 -19.54
C ASP A 69 9.46 17.05 -18.43
N GLY A 70 10.52 16.28 -18.13
CA GLY A 70 11.52 16.56 -17.10
C GLY A 70 11.28 15.87 -15.76
N GLU A 71 10.25 15.04 -15.64
CA GLU A 71 9.98 14.26 -14.43
C GLU A 71 10.95 13.08 -14.31
N ARG A 72 11.42 12.84 -13.08
CA ARG A 72 12.22 11.66 -12.76
C ARG A 72 11.65 10.93 -11.56
N LEU A 73 11.33 9.66 -11.76
CA LEU A 73 10.79 8.77 -10.74
C LEU A 73 11.79 7.65 -10.46
N VAL A 74 12.05 7.41 -9.18
CA VAL A 74 12.84 6.25 -8.76
C VAL A 74 11.97 5.33 -7.93
N ASN A 75 11.72 4.13 -8.42
CA ASN A 75 10.92 3.13 -7.74
C ASN A 75 11.78 2.05 -7.09
N TYR A 76 11.48 1.74 -5.83
CA TYR A 76 12.13 0.72 -5.01
C TYR A 76 11.12 -0.37 -4.69
N VAL A 77 11.40 -1.60 -5.09
CA VAL A 77 10.52 -2.75 -4.90
C VAL A 77 11.10 -3.66 -3.82
N PHE A 78 10.24 -4.10 -2.90
CA PHE A 78 10.55 -4.98 -1.78
C PHE A 78 9.69 -6.24 -1.88
N MET A 79 10.29 -7.34 -2.31
CA MET A 79 9.68 -8.68 -2.44
C MET A 79 10.78 -9.74 -2.32
N GLU A 80 10.40 -11.02 -2.29
CA GLU A 80 11.33 -12.16 -2.38
C GLU A 80 12.62 -12.01 -1.55
N GLY A 81 12.51 -12.07 -0.22
CA GLY A 81 13.67 -11.98 0.69
C GLY A 81 14.12 -10.56 1.00
N THR A 82 13.43 -9.55 0.45
CA THR A 82 13.58 -8.13 0.86
C THR A 82 12.30 -7.51 1.42
N ALA A 83 11.16 -8.23 1.42
CA ALA A 83 9.92 -7.69 1.99
C ALA A 83 10.02 -7.51 3.52
N ASN A 84 10.86 -8.29 4.20
CA ASN A 84 11.14 -8.15 5.63
C ASN A 84 11.87 -6.83 6.03
N GLU A 85 12.37 -6.07 5.06
CA GLU A 85 12.95 -4.73 5.24
C GLU A 85 11.86 -3.66 5.39
N VAL A 86 10.61 -3.98 5.04
CA VAL A 86 9.45 -3.08 5.11
C VAL A 86 8.31 -3.66 5.94
N ASN A 87 7.52 -2.80 6.55
CA ASN A 87 6.29 -3.14 7.29
C ASN A 87 5.29 -1.98 7.23
N TYR A 88 4.06 -2.20 7.70
CA TYR A 88 3.10 -1.10 7.91
C TYR A 88 2.53 -1.16 9.32
N GLY A 89 2.87 -0.18 10.16
CA GLY A 89 2.45 -0.15 11.56
C GLY A 89 2.89 -1.41 12.32
N GLY A 90 4.07 -1.93 12.00
CA GLY A 90 4.58 -3.22 12.51
C GLY A 90 4.04 -4.47 11.79
N LEU A 91 3.03 -4.36 10.93
CA LEU A 91 2.45 -5.51 10.23
C LEU A 91 3.34 -5.97 9.06
N PRO A 92 3.58 -7.29 8.92
CA PRO A 92 4.50 -7.81 7.93
C PRO A 92 3.95 -7.69 6.51
N ILE A 93 4.81 -7.26 5.58
CA ILE A 93 4.50 -7.25 4.14
C ILE A 93 4.57 -8.68 3.58
N SER A 94 3.70 -8.98 2.62
CA SER A 94 3.70 -10.23 1.85
C SER A 94 5.01 -10.38 1.08
N GLU A 95 5.72 -11.50 1.25
CA GLU A 95 6.94 -11.78 0.49
C GLU A 95 6.67 -11.97 -1.02
N VAL A 96 5.45 -12.37 -1.38
CA VAL A 96 5.05 -12.66 -2.76
C VAL A 96 4.60 -11.40 -3.50
N LEU A 97 3.75 -10.59 -2.88
CA LEU A 97 3.18 -9.40 -3.53
C LEU A 97 3.96 -8.12 -3.18
N GLY A 98 4.63 -8.11 -2.04
CA GLY A 98 5.63 -7.10 -1.69
C GLY A 98 5.07 -5.70 -1.43
N ALA A 99 5.99 -4.75 -1.54
CA ALA A 99 5.72 -3.31 -1.54
C ALA A 99 6.55 -2.62 -2.62
N ALA A 100 6.11 -1.45 -3.06
CA ALA A 100 6.94 -0.54 -3.80
C ALA A 100 6.82 0.88 -3.27
N VAL A 101 7.96 1.58 -3.20
CA VAL A 101 8.07 2.98 -2.80
C VAL A 101 8.66 3.77 -3.95
N SER A 102 7.95 4.81 -4.36
CA SER A 102 8.31 5.69 -5.46
C SER A 102 8.75 7.06 -4.94
N VAL A 103 9.93 7.49 -5.40
CA VAL A 103 10.58 8.74 -5.06
C VAL A 103 10.48 9.71 -6.23
N TYR A 104 10.01 10.93 -5.94
CA TYR A 104 9.89 12.04 -6.88
C TYR A 104 10.35 13.32 -6.19
N GLU A 105 11.15 14.14 -6.88
CA GLU A 105 11.75 15.36 -6.29
C GLU A 105 12.44 15.09 -4.94
N ASP A 106 13.21 14.00 -4.86
CA ASP A 106 13.93 13.51 -3.68
C ASP A 106 13.04 13.20 -2.46
N LYS A 107 11.72 13.09 -2.62
CA LYS A 107 10.76 12.78 -1.55
C LYS A 107 9.99 11.51 -1.87
N VAL A 108 9.52 10.81 -0.85
CA VAL A 108 8.55 9.73 -1.08
C VAL A 108 7.25 10.35 -1.56
N ALA A 109 6.80 9.92 -2.73
CA ALA A 109 5.65 10.48 -3.42
C ALA A 109 4.48 9.50 -3.53
N TYR A 110 4.80 8.21 -3.59
CA TYR A 110 3.84 7.12 -3.67
C TYR A 110 4.40 5.87 -3.00
N PHE A 111 3.54 5.08 -2.38
CA PHE A 111 3.82 3.67 -2.15
C PHE A 111 2.56 2.84 -2.33
N HIS A 112 2.77 1.55 -2.60
CA HIS A 112 1.78 0.52 -2.35
C HIS A 112 2.43 -0.66 -1.62
N ALA A 113 1.63 -1.40 -0.86
CA ALA A 113 2.08 -2.63 -0.23
C ALA A 113 0.91 -3.58 -0.02
N VAL A 114 1.22 -4.86 0.06
CA VAL A 114 0.28 -5.90 0.48
C VAL A 114 0.76 -6.45 1.80
N VAL A 115 -0.02 -6.28 2.87
CA VAL A 115 0.24 -6.91 4.15
C VAL A 115 -0.12 -8.39 4.05
N GLN A 116 0.55 -9.26 4.82
CA GLN A 116 0.20 -10.68 4.87
C GLN A 116 -1.31 -10.88 5.12
N PRO A 117 -2.00 -11.76 4.36
CA PRO A 117 -3.46 -11.86 4.40
C PRO A 117 -4.07 -12.12 5.78
N ASP A 118 -3.34 -12.79 6.69
CA ASP A 118 -3.79 -13.05 8.07
C ASP A 118 -3.93 -11.78 8.91
N HIS A 119 -3.40 -10.66 8.44
CA HIS A 119 -3.45 -9.36 9.10
C HIS A 119 -4.32 -8.33 8.34
N SER A 120 -5.08 -8.72 7.30
CA SER A 120 -5.85 -7.77 6.47
C SER A 120 -6.85 -6.93 7.28
N LEU A 121 -7.60 -7.55 8.21
CA LEU A 121 -8.58 -6.83 9.02
C LEU A 121 -7.94 -6.12 10.23
N GLU A 122 -6.78 -6.59 10.70
CA GLU A 122 -5.96 -5.86 11.67
C GLU A 122 -5.38 -4.58 11.06
N LEU A 123 -5.01 -4.62 9.78
CA LEU A 123 -4.53 -3.46 9.03
C LEU A 123 -5.58 -2.36 8.96
N PHE A 124 -6.85 -2.70 8.72
CA PHE A 124 -7.94 -1.72 8.73
C PHE A 124 -8.00 -0.96 10.07
N GLU A 125 -7.96 -1.68 11.20
CA GLU A 125 -7.98 -1.06 12.53
C GLU A 125 -6.71 -0.26 12.81
N SER A 126 -5.55 -0.76 12.38
CA SER A 126 -4.28 -0.03 12.48
C SER A 126 -4.32 1.30 11.72
N MET A 127 -4.81 1.29 10.48
CA MET A 127 -4.99 2.50 9.67
C MET A 127 -5.99 3.46 10.29
N LYS A 128 -7.13 2.97 10.79
CA LYS A 128 -8.11 3.80 11.48
C LYS A 128 -7.55 4.44 12.76
N LYS A 129 -6.70 3.73 13.50
CA LYS A 129 -6.01 4.28 14.68
C LYS A 129 -5.01 5.36 14.31
N LEU A 130 -4.24 5.16 13.25
CA LEU A 130 -3.18 6.08 12.80
C LEU A 130 -3.75 7.32 12.08
N LEU A 131 -4.74 7.11 11.22
CA LEU A 131 -5.30 8.12 10.32
C LEU A 131 -6.65 8.65 10.82
N GLY A 132 -7.21 8.13 11.91
CA GLY A 132 -8.53 8.51 12.38
C GLY A 132 -9.66 8.01 11.47
N GLN A 133 -10.79 8.72 11.45
CA GLN A 133 -11.94 8.30 10.65
C GLN A 133 -11.67 8.43 9.14
N PRO A 134 -12.13 7.45 8.34
CA PRO A 134 -12.08 7.54 6.88
C PRO A 134 -12.81 8.77 6.37
N THR A 135 -12.30 9.35 5.29
CA THR A 135 -13.00 10.37 4.52
C THR A 135 -14.14 9.76 3.71
N GLU A 136 -13.91 8.56 3.15
CA GLU A 136 -14.92 7.84 2.39
C GLU A 136 -14.72 6.32 2.54
N ILE A 137 -15.83 5.59 2.51
CA ILE A 137 -15.87 4.13 2.38
C ILE A 137 -16.73 3.82 1.15
N ILE A 138 -16.16 3.11 0.19
CA ILE A 138 -16.85 2.61 -0.99
C ILE A 138 -17.03 1.10 -0.79
N ASN A 139 -18.28 0.68 -0.77
CA ASN A 139 -18.63 -0.73 -0.60
C ASN A 139 -18.66 -1.44 -1.96
N ASP A 140 -18.36 -2.73 -1.92
CA ASP A 140 -18.63 -3.66 -3.01
C ASP A 140 -19.57 -4.77 -2.51
N THR A 141 -20.09 -5.57 -3.43
CA THR A 141 -20.97 -6.70 -3.14
C THR A 141 -20.46 -7.98 -3.79
N VAL A 142 -20.44 -9.07 -3.03
CA VAL A 142 -20.11 -10.41 -3.53
C VAL A 142 -21.28 -11.35 -3.32
N GLN A 143 -21.39 -12.43 -4.12
CA GLN A 143 -22.42 -13.45 -3.93
C GLN A 143 -22.37 -13.99 -2.50
N PHE A 144 -23.54 -14.15 -1.87
CA PHE A 144 -23.61 -14.58 -0.47
C PHE A 144 -24.66 -15.67 -0.26
N ASP A 145 -24.19 -16.85 0.12
CA ASP A 145 -25.05 -17.91 0.67
C ASP A 145 -24.96 -17.83 2.19
N LYS A 146 -26.04 -17.36 2.83
CA LYS A 146 -26.12 -17.26 4.29
C LYS A 146 -25.96 -18.62 4.99
N ALA A 147 -26.33 -19.73 4.34
CA ALA A 147 -26.16 -21.07 4.91
C ALA A 147 -24.71 -21.54 4.81
N HIS A 148 -23.96 -21.09 3.81
CA HIS A 148 -22.59 -21.51 3.54
C HIS A 148 -21.68 -20.31 3.20
N PRO A 149 -21.47 -19.37 4.15
CA PRO A 149 -20.58 -18.25 3.91
C PRO A 149 -19.15 -18.75 3.70
N THR A 150 -18.42 -18.14 2.77
CA THR A 150 -16.99 -18.43 2.63
C THR A 150 -16.22 -18.00 3.90
N PRO A 151 -15.01 -18.54 4.14
CA PRO A 151 -14.19 -18.08 5.27
C PRO A 151 -13.95 -16.56 5.28
N ALA A 152 -13.66 -15.95 4.13
CA ALA A 152 -13.48 -14.50 4.00
C ALA A 152 -14.76 -13.72 4.39
N GLN A 153 -15.92 -14.17 3.92
CA GLN A 153 -17.21 -13.56 4.26
C GLN A 153 -17.51 -13.68 5.77
N SER A 154 -17.21 -14.84 6.34
CA SER A 154 -17.36 -15.08 7.78
C SER A 154 -16.46 -14.17 8.61
N GLU A 155 -15.23 -13.92 8.17
CA GLU A 155 -14.34 -12.96 8.83
C GLU A 155 -14.86 -11.53 8.76
N LEU A 156 -15.31 -11.07 7.59
CA LEU A 156 -15.87 -9.72 7.41
C LEU A 156 -17.08 -9.49 8.33
N LEU A 157 -18.03 -10.43 8.34
CA LEU A 157 -19.21 -10.35 9.22
C LEU A 157 -18.84 -10.32 10.71
N LYS A 158 -17.79 -11.07 11.10
CA LYS A 158 -17.36 -11.16 12.49
C LYS A 158 -16.56 -9.94 12.96
N LYS A 159 -15.69 -9.41 12.10
CA LYS A 159 -14.68 -8.40 12.47
C LYS A 159 -15.10 -6.99 12.09
N LEU A 160 -15.94 -6.83 11.06
CA LEU A 160 -16.48 -5.56 10.59
C LEU A 160 -18.02 -5.60 10.54
N PRO A 161 -18.71 -5.98 11.63
CA PRO A 161 -20.17 -6.17 11.64
C PRO A 161 -20.95 -4.89 11.30
N ASP A 162 -20.41 -3.72 11.61
CA ASP A 162 -21.06 -2.43 11.35
C ASP A 162 -20.90 -1.96 9.89
N LEU A 163 -19.96 -2.57 9.15
CA LEU A 163 -19.63 -2.21 7.76
C LEU A 163 -19.98 -3.32 6.77
N THR A 164 -20.33 -4.50 7.27
CA THR A 164 -20.59 -5.70 6.47
C THR A 164 -22.01 -6.19 6.72
N LYS A 165 -22.82 -6.28 5.67
CA LYS A 165 -24.21 -6.74 5.80
C LYS A 165 -24.70 -7.48 4.55
N PRO A 166 -25.57 -8.49 4.71
CA PRO A 166 -26.33 -9.01 3.59
C PRO A 166 -27.19 -7.92 2.98
N VAL A 167 -27.27 -7.90 1.65
CA VAL A 167 -28.13 -7.05 0.83
C VAL A 167 -28.77 -7.91 -0.24
N THR A 168 -29.96 -7.54 -0.70
CA THR A 168 -30.59 -8.19 -1.84
C THR A 168 -30.29 -7.37 -3.08
N ASP A 169 -29.78 -8.01 -4.12
CA ASP A 169 -29.68 -7.41 -5.44
C ASP A 169 -31.09 -7.33 -6.03
N GLU A 170 -31.62 -6.11 -6.18
CA GLU A 170 -33.00 -5.93 -6.68
C GLU A 170 -33.13 -6.33 -8.16
N GLU A 171 -32.05 -6.33 -8.94
CA GLU A 171 -32.05 -6.68 -10.36
C GLU A 171 -31.92 -8.20 -10.57
N LEU A 172 -31.09 -8.87 -9.76
CA LEU A 172 -30.82 -10.30 -9.87
C LEU A 172 -31.69 -11.16 -8.93
N GLY A 173 -32.25 -10.56 -7.87
CA GLY A 173 -33.00 -11.28 -6.83
C GLY A 173 -32.14 -12.09 -5.86
N ASP A 174 -30.82 -12.05 -6.01
CA ASP A 174 -29.87 -12.85 -5.23
C ASP A 174 -29.41 -12.13 -3.94
N GLU A 175 -29.16 -12.91 -2.89
CA GLU A 175 -28.48 -12.39 -1.69
C GLU A 175 -27.00 -12.15 -1.99
N ARG A 176 -26.54 -10.96 -1.63
CA ARG A 176 -25.15 -10.53 -1.74
C ARG A 176 -24.66 -10.04 -0.39
N LEU A 177 -23.35 -10.08 -0.17
CA LEU A 177 -22.72 -9.49 1.00
C LEU A 177 -22.10 -8.16 0.60
N SER A 178 -22.64 -7.06 1.14
CA SER A 178 -22.03 -5.74 1.05
C SER A 178 -20.91 -5.63 2.09
N TYR A 179 -19.74 -5.14 1.69
CA TYR A 179 -18.58 -4.98 2.56
C TYR A 179 -17.72 -3.78 2.11
N PRO A 180 -16.87 -3.20 2.99
CA PRO A 180 -16.05 -2.05 2.63
C PRO A 180 -14.86 -2.48 1.77
N GLN A 181 -14.98 -2.36 0.44
CA GLN A 181 -13.90 -2.73 -0.48
C GLN A 181 -12.82 -1.65 -0.51
N ARG A 182 -13.17 -0.37 -0.51
CA ARG A 182 -12.18 0.72 -0.56
C ARG A 182 -12.43 1.71 0.56
N ILE A 183 -11.41 1.95 1.38
CA ILE A 183 -11.45 2.89 2.49
C ILE A 183 -10.40 3.97 2.25
N ILE A 184 -10.82 5.24 2.23
CA ILE A 184 -10.01 6.37 1.80
C ILE A 184 -9.86 7.37 2.93
N TRP A 185 -8.63 7.85 3.15
CA TRP A 185 -8.32 8.95 4.07
C TRP A 185 -7.59 10.06 3.33
N LEU A 186 -8.08 11.29 3.47
CA LEU A 186 -7.37 12.49 3.04
C LEU A 186 -6.60 13.08 4.23
N LYS A 187 -5.27 13.18 4.09
CA LYS A 187 -4.37 13.78 5.07
C LYS A 187 -3.52 14.86 4.44
N GLY A 188 -4.05 16.09 4.47
CA GLY A 188 -3.43 17.22 3.78
C GLY A 188 -3.30 16.94 2.28
N GLU A 189 -2.07 16.95 1.79
CA GLU A 189 -1.73 16.69 0.38
C GLU A 189 -1.56 15.20 0.04
N VAL A 190 -1.93 14.29 0.95
CA VAL A 190 -1.76 12.84 0.77
C VAL A 190 -3.12 12.13 0.79
N ILE A 191 -3.31 11.26 -0.19
CA ILE A 191 -4.45 10.34 -0.28
C ILE A 191 -3.94 8.97 0.16
N HIS A 192 -4.52 8.42 1.22
CA HIS A 192 -4.30 7.04 1.65
C HIS A 192 -5.51 6.20 1.28
N MET A 193 -5.29 4.99 0.79
CA MET A 193 -6.36 4.05 0.48
C MET A 193 -5.99 2.64 0.95
N LEU A 194 -6.96 1.96 1.56
CA LEU A 194 -6.96 0.52 1.79
C LEU A 194 -8.00 -0.10 0.87
N THR A 195 -7.57 -1.09 0.08
CA THR A 195 -8.46 -1.98 -0.66
C THR A 195 -8.52 -3.32 0.06
N LEU A 196 -9.72 -3.85 0.27
CA LEU A 196 -10.00 -5.19 0.78
C LEU A 196 -10.74 -5.99 -0.29
N GLU A 197 -10.34 -7.23 -0.54
CA GLU A 197 -11.05 -8.12 -1.46
C GLU A 197 -11.42 -9.42 -0.74
N ALA A 198 -12.68 -9.84 -0.83
CA ALA A 198 -13.14 -11.09 -0.26
C ALA A 198 -12.81 -12.27 -1.20
N VAL A 199 -11.62 -12.88 -1.03
CA VAL A 199 -11.15 -14.00 -1.85
C VAL A 199 -11.39 -15.31 -1.11
N ASP A 200 -12.55 -15.94 -1.30
CA ASP A 200 -13.00 -17.22 -0.71
C ASP A 200 -12.40 -17.60 0.66
N ALA A 201 -11.15 -18.08 0.68
CA ALA A 201 -10.42 -18.47 1.88
C ALA A 201 -10.04 -17.32 2.84
N LYS A 202 -9.75 -16.11 2.36
CA LYS A 202 -9.28 -14.98 3.20
C LYS A 202 -9.66 -13.63 2.61
N VAL A 203 -9.73 -12.60 3.46
CA VAL A 203 -9.74 -11.21 2.99
C VAL A 203 -8.34 -10.82 2.55
N SER A 204 -8.14 -10.48 1.29
CA SER A 204 -6.88 -9.90 0.81
C SER A 204 -6.88 -8.38 1.00
N ASN A 205 -5.70 -7.77 0.97
CA ASN A 205 -5.56 -6.34 1.14
C ASN A 205 -4.53 -5.73 0.18
N GLN A 206 -4.68 -4.45 -0.09
CA GLN A 206 -3.64 -3.62 -0.64
C GLN A 206 -3.76 -2.22 -0.03
N ILE A 207 -2.65 -1.69 0.47
CA ILE A 207 -2.56 -0.30 0.88
C ILE A 207 -1.84 0.50 -0.19
N MET A 208 -2.26 1.75 -0.34
CA MET A 208 -1.49 2.75 -1.06
C MET A 208 -1.57 4.10 -0.38
N ALA A 209 -0.53 4.89 -0.60
CA ALA A 209 -0.55 6.30 -0.29
C ALA A 209 0.11 7.08 -1.41
N ILE A 210 -0.47 8.21 -1.79
CA ILE A 210 -0.03 9.02 -2.91
C ILE A 210 -0.17 10.51 -2.59
N THR A 211 0.85 11.30 -2.89
CA THR A 211 0.73 12.76 -2.82
C THR A 211 -0.12 13.27 -3.99
N LYS A 212 -0.96 14.29 -3.75
CA LYS A 212 -1.78 14.91 -4.81
C LYS A 212 -0.93 15.43 -5.96
N LYS A 213 0.26 15.96 -5.67
CA LYS A 213 1.23 16.41 -6.69
C LYS A 213 1.68 15.25 -7.57
N ALA A 214 2.21 14.19 -6.99
CA ALA A 214 2.64 13.02 -7.76
C ALA A 214 1.48 12.40 -8.55
N PHE A 215 0.28 12.45 -7.99
CA PHE A 215 -0.90 11.98 -8.69
C PHE A 215 -1.20 12.84 -9.93
N LYS A 216 -1.30 14.17 -9.79
CA LYS A 216 -1.52 15.11 -10.92
C LYS A 216 -0.44 15.00 -11.99
N ASP A 217 0.81 14.89 -11.56
CA ASP A 217 1.97 14.83 -12.44
C ASP A 217 2.15 13.43 -13.07
N ARG A 218 1.25 12.49 -12.79
CA ARG A 218 1.28 11.10 -13.33
C ARG A 218 2.55 10.35 -12.93
N VAL A 219 3.13 10.71 -11.79
CA VAL A 219 4.37 10.15 -11.25
C VAL A 219 4.04 8.96 -10.33
N ILE A 220 3.47 7.93 -10.96
CA ILE A 220 3.29 6.59 -10.40
C ILE A 220 3.74 5.57 -11.43
N VAL A 221 4.23 4.42 -10.98
CA VAL A 221 4.69 3.37 -11.91
C VAL A 221 3.51 2.83 -12.70
N GLY A 222 3.63 2.84 -14.03
CA GLY A 222 2.63 2.34 -14.96
C GLY A 222 1.80 3.44 -15.61
N PHE A 223 0.73 3.03 -16.27
CA PHE A 223 -0.19 3.96 -16.91
C PHE A 223 -1.26 4.43 -15.93
N HIS A 224 -1.42 5.75 -15.82
CA HIS A 224 -2.44 6.33 -14.98
C HIS A 224 -2.95 7.65 -15.57
N VAL A 225 -4.28 7.85 -15.56
CA VAL A 225 -4.93 9.08 -16.00
C VAL A 225 -5.70 9.67 -14.83
N PRO A 226 -5.07 10.54 -14.02
CA PRO A 226 -5.60 10.99 -12.74
C PRO A 226 -6.98 11.66 -12.86
N ASP A 227 -7.15 12.47 -13.91
CA ASP A 227 -8.40 13.21 -14.16
C ASP A 227 -9.56 12.29 -14.59
N GLN A 228 -9.27 11.05 -14.98
CA GLN A 228 -10.25 10.04 -15.36
C GLN A 228 -10.34 8.90 -14.34
N ASP A 229 -9.60 8.97 -13.22
CA ASP A 229 -9.71 7.97 -12.16
C ASP A 229 -11.09 8.09 -11.51
N PRO A 230 -11.96 7.06 -11.62
CA PRO A 230 -13.33 7.11 -11.16
C PRO A 230 -13.45 7.17 -9.63
N ILE A 231 -12.39 6.83 -8.91
CA ILE A 231 -12.36 6.71 -7.45
C ILE A 231 -11.62 7.90 -6.85
N LEU A 232 -10.38 8.13 -7.29
CA LEU A 232 -9.46 9.08 -6.68
C LEU A 232 -9.43 10.45 -7.37
N GLY A 233 -9.85 10.54 -8.63
CA GLY A 233 -9.76 11.79 -9.41
C GLY A 233 -10.52 12.96 -8.77
N LYS A 234 -11.61 12.67 -8.06
CA LYS A 234 -12.39 13.68 -7.33
C LYS A 234 -11.61 14.39 -6.20
N TYR A 235 -10.52 13.81 -5.72
CA TYR A 235 -9.68 14.36 -4.64
C TYR A 235 -8.55 15.26 -5.12
N LEU A 236 -8.42 15.43 -6.44
CA LEU A 236 -7.40 16.27 -7.06
C LEU A 236 -7.78 17.76 -7.13
N LYS A 237 -9.03 18.09 -6.82
CA LYS A 237 -9.53 19.47 -6.81
C LYS A 237 -8.98 20.26 -5.62
#